data_AF-A0A1A8DXZ6-F1
#
_entry.id   AF-A0A1A8DXZ6-F1
#
_cell.length_a   1.000
_cell.length_b   1.000
_cell.length_c   1.000
_cell.angle_alpha   90.00
_cell.angle_beta   90.00
_cell.angle_gamma   90.00
#
_symmetry.space_group_name_H-M   'P 1'
#
loop_
_entity.id
_entity.type
_entity.pdbx_description
1 polymer ?
#
loop_
_entity_poly.entity_id
_entity_poly.type
_entity_poly.pdbx_seq_one_letter_code
_entity_poly.pdbx_strand_id
1 'polypeptide(L)'
;MRLSEVHAAESVAYLNRSLARLQDIWEEIGIPDEQRVQRTNAVHKHTKSLLDKIIEEEKSLKNKLLKSIEACRKELANLCDELQLPPFEEEEGCSTLQTEKNNRTRLEALKKQKKQRMEELKGLVAKDRELCNVMCTSPFSIDQSAVPSMQQLEAYRTYLANLTKEKECRLEEFVTIRKEVIACMEDLEQHPETSFEMDVVCEDVDAFCLSNDNIAALKLVL
;
A
#
# COMPACT_ATOMS: atom_id res chain seq x y z
N MET A 1 -5.05 32.58 -29.56
CA MET A 1 -6.03 32.96 -28.52
C MET A 1 -6.77 31.70 -28.10
N ARG A 2 -6.84 31.39 -26.81
CA ARG A 2 -7.52 30.19 -26.31
C ARG A 2 -9.04 30.37 -26.42
N LEU A 3 -9.80 29.29 -26.63
CA LEU A 3 -11.26 29.35 -26.75
C LEU A 3 -11.92 30.04 -25.53
N SER A 4 -11.38 29.83 -24.33
CA SER A 4 -11.82 30.49 -23.10
C SER A 4 -11.64 32.01 -23.14
N GLU A 5 -10.55 32.51 -23.74
CA GLU A 5 -10.28 33.95 -23.90
C GLU A 5 -11.27 34.58 -24.88
N VAL A 6 -11.64 33.85 -25.94
CA VAL A 6 -12.65 34.30 -26.92
C VAL A 6 -14.02 34.44 -26.25
N HIS A 7 -14.46 33.42 -25.52
CA HIS A 7 -15.74 33.47 -24.80
C HIS A 7 -15.79 34.57 -23.73
N ALA A 8 -14.67 34.83 -23.03
CA ALA A 8 -14.59 35.94 -22.09
C ALA A 8 -14.79 37.29 -22.78
N ALA A 9 -14.14 37.50 -23.94
CA ALA A 9 -14.30 38.70 -24.74
C ALA A 9 -15.73 38.87 -25.30
N GLU A 10 -16.32 37.78 -25.80
CA GLU A 10 -17.71 37.77 -26.29
C GLU A 10 -18.72 38.13 -25.19
N SER A 11 -18.51 37.62 -23.97
CA SER A 11 -19.37 37.89 -22.82
C SER A 11 -19.35 39.38 -22.44
N VAL A 12 -18.17 40.00 -22.44
CA VAL A 12 -18.02 41.45 -22.17
C VAL A 12 -18.66 42.27 -23.29
N ALA A 13 -18.46 41.89 -24.55
CA ALA A 13 -19.08 42.56 -25.70
C ALA A 13 -20.61 42.47 -25.69
N TYR A 14 -21.17 41.34 -25.26
CA TYR A 14 -22.61 41.17 -25.10
C TYR A 14 -23.16 42.04 -23.98
N LEU A 15 -22.49 42.09 -22.82
CA LEU A 15 -22.87 42.94 -21.70
C LEU A 15 -22.91 44.42 -22.11
N ASN A 16 -21.86 44.90 -22.78
CA ASN A 16 -21.77 46.28 -23.25
C ASN A 16 -22.89 46.63 -24.23
N ARG A 17 -23.15 45.77 -25.23
CA ARG A 17 -24.26 45.97 -26.18
C ARG A 17 -25.63 45.97 -25.49
N SER A 18 -25.80 45.11 -24.49
CA SER A 18 -27.06 45.04 -23.72
C SER A 18 -27.28 46.27 -22.86
N LEU A 19 -26.23 46.79 -22.23
CA LEU A 19 -26.29 48.03 -21.45
C LEU A 19 -26.56 49.25 -22.33
N ALA A 20 -25.94 49.35 -23.51
CA ALA A 20 -26.22 50.40 -24.49
C ALA A 20 -27.69 50.36 -24.94
N ARG A 21 -28.22 49.18 -25.27
CA ARG A 21 -29.63 49.02 -25.63
C ARG A 21 -30.59 49.41 -24.48
N LEU A 22 -30.23 49.12 -23.24
CA LEU A 22 -31.02 49.57 -22.08
C LEU A 22 -31.02 51.09 -21.96
N GLN A 23 -29.89 51.74 -22.22
CA GLN A 23 -29.79 53.19 -22.24
C GLN A 23 -30.70 53.80 -23.32
N ASP A 24 -30.65 53.28 -24.56
CA ASP A 24 -31.51 53.74 -25.66
C ASP A 24 -33.00 53.66 -25.27
N ILE A 25 -33.44 52.53 -24.68
CA ILE A 25 -34.81 52.33 -24.22
C ILE A 25 -35.18 53.34 -23.11
N TRP A 26 -34.28 53.61 -22.17
CA TRP A 26 -34.53 54.58 -21.10
C TRP A 26 -34.62 56.02 -21.61
N GLU A 27 -33.86 56.34 -22.66
CA GLU A 27 -33.94 57.63 -23.36
C GLU A 27 -35.28 57.77 -24.08
N GLU A 28 -35.72 56.75 -24.81
CA GLU A 28 -37.02 56.73 -25.49
C GLU A 28 -38.21 56.89 -24.51
N ILE A 29 -38.15 56.25 -23.34
CA ILE A 29 -39.22 56.31 -22.32
C ILE A 29 -39.14 57.63 -21.50
N GLY A 30 -37.99 58.30 -21.47
CA GLY A 30 -37.78 59.51 -20.65
C GLY A 30 -37.52 59.22 -19.17
N ILE A 31 -36.82 58.12 -18.84
CA ILE A 31 -36.52 57.74 -17.45
C ILE A 31 -35.45 58.69 -16.87
N PRO A 32 -35.67 59.31 -15.68
CA PRO A 32 -34.70 60.17 -15.02
C PRO A 32 -33.39 59.45 -14.66
N ASP A 33 -32.29 60.19 -14.64
CA ASP A 33 -30.94 59.65 -14.42
C ASP A 33 -30.81 58.92 -13.07
N GLU A 34 -31.41 59.43 -11.99
CA GLU A 34 -31.36 58.78 -10.68
C GLU A 34 -31.91 57.35 -10.72
N GLN A 35 -32.97 57.11 -11.49
CA GLN A 35 -33.54 55.78 -11.65
C GLN A 35 -32.66 54.88 -12.56
N ARG A 36 -32.01 55.46 -13.57
CA ARG A 36 -31.05 54.72 -14.41
C ARG A 36 -29.87 54.24 -13.59
N VAL A 37 -29.31 55.10 -12.74
CA VAL A 37 -28.22 54.77 -11.80
C VAL A 37 -28.64 53.64 -10.85
N GLN A 38 -29.85 53.69 -10.29
CA GLN A 38 -30.33 52.60 -9.43
C GLN A 38 -30.39 51.25 -10.18
N ARG A 39 -30.88 51.25 -11.42
CA ARG A 39 -31.00 50.05 -12.25
C ARG A 39 -29.64 49.51 -12.71
N THR A 40 -28.73 50.38 -13.16
CA THR A 40 -27.36 49.96 -13.55
C THR A 40 -26.56 49.49 -12.33
N ASN A 41 -26.76 50.11 -11.17
CA ASN A 41 -26.13 49.66 -9.93
C ASN A 41 -26.61 48.25 -9.52
N ALA A 42 -27.89 47.91 -9.74
CA ALA A 42 -28.37 46.55 -9.52
C ALA A 42 -27.63 45.54 -10.43
N VAL A 43 -27.49 45.84 -11.73
CA VAL A 43 -26.71 45.01 -12.66
C VAL A 43 -25.25 44.88 -12.20
N HIS A 44 -24.60 46.00 -11.87
CA HIS A 44 -23.22 46.01 -11.37
C HIS A 44 -23.05 45.14 -10.12
N LYS A 45 -23.95 45.26 -9.14
CA LYS A 45 -23.92 44.47 -7.91
C LYS A 45 -24.04 42.97 -8.20
N HIS A 46 -24.95 42.57 -9.09
CA HIS A 46 -25.11 41.17 -9.47
C HIS A 46 -23.89 40.61 -10.21
N THR A 47 -23.38 41.33 -11.21
CA THR A 47 -22.17 40.93 -11.95
C THR A 47 -20.96 40.82 -11.02
N LYS A 48 -20.73 41.84 -10.19
CA LYS A 48 -19.64 41.84 -9.21
C LYS A 48 -19.75 40.67 -8.24
N SER A 49 -20.93 40.45 -7.65
CA SER A 49 -21.13 39.35 -6.71
C SER A 49 -20.89 37.98 -7.33
N LEU A 50 -21.28 37.78 -8.59
CA LEU A 50 -21.02 36.52 -9.30
C LEU A 50 -19.52 36.31 -9.54
N LEU A 51 -18.82 37.33 -10.06
CA LEU A 51 -17.39 37.26 -10.34
C LEU A 51 -16.57 37.04 -9.07
N ASP A 52 -16.88 37.77 -8.00
CA ASP A 52 -16.20 37.63 -6.70
C ASP A 52 -16.35 36.19 -6.16
N LYS A 53 -17.53 35.58 -6.28
CA LYS A 53 -17.76 34.19 -5.87
C LYS A 53 -16.90 33.21 -6.66
N ILE A 54 -16.90 33.31 -7.99
CA ILE A 54 -16.10 32.44 -8.86
C ILE A 54 -14.61 32.58 -8.52
N ILE A 55 -14.13 33.81 -8.34
CA ILE A 55 -12.73 34.07 -7.98
C ILE A 55 -12.37 33.42 -6.64
N GLU A 56 -13.23 33.55 -5.62
CA GLU A 56 -12.98 32.93 -4.31
C GLU A 56 -13.05 31.39 -4.36
N GLU A 57 -13.94 30.81 -5.17
CA GLU A 57 -13.98 29.37 -5.42
C GLU A 57 -12.69 28.86 -6.06
N GLU A 58 -12.18 29.53 -7.10
CA GLU A 58 -10.93 29.15 -7.78
C GLU A 58 -9.71 29.34 -6.86
N LYS A 59 -9.65 30.41 -6.06
CA LYS A 59 -8.61 30.58 -5.03
C LYS A 59 -8.66 29.47 -3.99
N SER A 60 -9.86 29.11 -3.53
CA SER A 60 -10.08 28.02 -2.57
C SER A 60 -9.61 26.69 -3.15
N LEU A 61 -9.94 26.40 -4.41
CA LEU A 61 -9.49 25.21 -5.13
C LEU A 61 -7.96 25.17 -5.22
N LYS A 62 -7.33 26.26 -5.65
CA LYS A 62 -5.86 26.37 -5.71
C LYS A 62 -5.21 26.10 -4.35
N ASN A 63 -5.74 26.70 -3.28
CA ASN A 63 -5.22 26.51 -1.93
C ASN A 63 -5.39 25.06 -1.44
N LYS A 64 -6.52 24.42 -1.76
CA LYS A 64 -6.73 22.99 -1.46
C LYS A 64 -5.73 22.10 -2.19
N LEU A 65 -5.46 22.36 -3.47
CA LEU A 65 -4.47 21.62 -4.24
C LEU A 65 -3.07 21.76 -3.64
N LEU A 66 -2.65 22.98 -3.28
CA LEU A 66 -1.34 23.21 -2.66
C LEU A 66 -1.19 22.47 -1.32
N LYS A 67 -2.22 22.50 -0.47
CA LYS A 67 -2.24 21.73 0.78
C LYS A 67 -2.20 20.22 0.53
N SER A 68 -2.93 19.73 -0.47
CA SER A 68 -2.89 18.32 -0.88
C SER A 68 -1.49 17.90 -1.29
N ILE A 69 -0.83 18.70 -2.14
CA ILE A 69 0.54 18.46 -2.60
C ILE A 69 1.52 18.41 -1.42
N GLU A 70 1.46 19.37 -0.50
CA GLU A 70 2.33 19.41 0.67
C GLU A 70 2.15 18.18 1.58
N ALA A 71 0.89 17.80 1.85
CA ALA A 71 0.59 16.59 2.60
C ALA A 71 1.12 15.33 1.88
N CYS A 72 0.88 15.22 0.57
CA CYS A 72 1.37 14.10 -0.23
C CYS A 72 2.90 14.03 -0.24
N ARG A 73 3.61 15.16 -0.37
CA ARG A 73 5.09 15.21 -0.33
C ARG A 73 5.63 14.65 0.99
N LYS A 74 5.05 15.07 2.11
CA LYS A 74 5.45 14.58 3.44
C LYS A 74 5.19 13.08 3.58
N GLU A 75 4.03 12.62 3.14
CA GLU A 75 3.67 11.20 3.23
C GLU A 75 4.51 10.33 2.29
N LEU A 76 4.84 10.83 1.09
CA LEU A 76 5.75 10.19 0.14
C LEU A 76 7.17 10.07 0.70
N ALA A 77 7.70 11.14 1.29
CA ALA A 77 9.03 11.10 1.91
C ALA A 77 9.11 10.01 2.99
N ASN A 78 8.15 10.00 3.92
CA ASN A 78 8.07 8.97 4.95
C ASN A 78 7.97 7.56 4.36
N LEU A 79 7.15 7.35 3.33
CA LEU A 79 7.00 6.04 2.70
C LEU A 79 8.25 5.61 1.93
N CYS A 80 8.97 6.55 1.29
CA CYS A 80 10.24 6.25 0.66
C CYS A 80 11.27 5.79 1.70
N ASP A 81 11.36 6.47 2.85
CA ASP A 81 12.27 6.08 3.94
C ASP A 81 11.90 4.70 4.50
N GLU A 82 10.62 4.46 4.80
CA GLU A 82 10.14 3.16 5.29
C GLU A 82 10.38 2.01 4.29
N LEU A 83 10.17 2.26 3.00
CA LEU A 83 10.38 1.27 1.93
C LEU A 83 11.85 1.14 1.52
N GLN A 84 12.73 1.98 2.07
CA GLN A 84 14.15 2.08 1.74
C GLN A 84 14.37 2.39 0.25
N LEU A 85 13.54 3.28 -0.29
CA LEU A 85 13.60 3.76 -1.66
C LEU A 85 14.35 5.10 -1.72
N PRO A 86 14.89 5.47 -2.90
CA PRO A 86 15.45 6.80 -3.08
C PRO A 86 14.43 7.91 -2.72
N PRO A 87 14.93 9.07 -2.27
CA PRO A 87 14.08 10.23 -2.01
C PRO A 87 13.16 10.54 -3.18
N PHE A 88 11.96 11.00 -2.87
CA PHE A 88 11.00 11.39 -3.89
C PHE A 88 11.45 12.68 -4.58
N GLU A 89 11.62 12.61 -5.90
CA GLU A 89 11.86 13.76 -6.77
C GLU A 89 10.62 14.06 -7.60
N GLU A 90 10.19 15.31 -7.57
CA GLU A 90 9.06 15.78 -8.37
C GLU A 90 9.50 16.15 -9.77
N GLU A 91 8.66 15.83 -10.76
CA GLU A 91 8.86 16.26 -12.12
C GLU A 91 8.70 17.78 -12.23
N GLU A 92 9.77 18.45 -12.66
CA GLU A 92 9.76 19.90 -12.89
C GLU A 92 8.86 20.27 -14.08
N GLY A 93 8.33 21.49 -14.06
CA GLY A 93 7.51 22.02 -15.17
C GLY A 93 6.05 21.55 -15.21
N CYS A 94 5.62 20.69 -14.29
CA CYS A 94 4.22 20.29 -14.16
C CYS A 94 3.32 21.42 -13.64
N SER A 95 2.07 21.47 -14.13
CA SER A 95 1.04 22.33 -13.55
C SER A 95 0.65 21.84 -12.15
N THR A 96 0.18 22.73 -11.26
CA THR A 96 -0.23 22.37 -9.89
C THR A 96 -1.21 21.19 -9.84
N LEU A 97 -2.21 21.17 -10.73
CA LEU A 97 -3.18 20.07 -10.78
C LEU A 97 -2.53 18.75 -11.21
N GLN A 98 -1.58 18.80 -12.15
CA GLN A 98 -0.86 17.61 -12.59
C GLN A 98 0.10 17.09 -11.52
N THR A 99 0.82 17.98 -10.83
CA THR A 99 1.69 17.62 -9.69
C THR A 99 0.88 16.93 -8.59
N GLU A 100 -0.29 17.47 -8.23
CA GLU A 100 -1.18 16.83 -7.23
C GLU A 100 -1.58 15.40 -7.66
N LYS A 101 -2.00 15.25 -8.92
CA LYS A 101 -2.42 13.96 -9.47
C LYS A 101 -1.26 12.95 -9.47
N ASN A 102 -0.07 13.37 -9.89
CA ASN A 102 1.13 12.53 -9.93
C ASN A 102 1.49 12.07 -8.52
N ASN A 103 1.56 13.00 -7.56
CA ASN A 103 1.89 12.71 -6.17
C ASN A 103 0.91 11.71 -5.55
N ARG A 104 -0.40 11.93 -5.73
CA ARG A 104 -1.43 11.01 -5.22
C ARG A 104 -1.35 9.62 -5.86
N THR A 105 -1.13 9.56 -7.18
CA THR A 105 -0.98 8.27 -7.89
C THR A 105 0.22 7.49 -7.37
N ARG A 106 1.36 8.17 -7.17
CA ARG A 106 2.58 7.55 -6.64
C ARG A 106 2.39 7.10 -5.20
N LEU A 107 1.73 7.92 -4.38
CA LEU A 107 1.44 7.64 -2.99
C LEU A 107 0.63 6.35 -2.82
N GLU A 108 -0.42 6.18 -3.63
CA GLU A 108 -1.23 4.95 -3.64
C GLU A 108 -0.39 3.73 -4.06
N ALA A 109 0.49 3.88 -5.04
CA ALA A 109 1.38 2.79 -5.45
C ALA A 109 2.35 2.37 -4.33
N LEU A 110 2.94 3.33 -3.61
CA LEU A 110 3.85 3.04 -2.48
C LEU A 110 3.10 2.44 -1.28
N LYS A 111 1.91 2.95 -0.94
CA LYS A 111 1.04 2.35 0.09
C LYS A 111 0.72 0.89 -0.22
N LYS A 112 0.39 0.60 -1.49
CA LYS A 112 0.17 -0.78 -1.95
C LYS A 112 1.43 -1.64 -1.81
N GLN A 113 2.60 -1.13 -2.19
CA GLN A 113 3.86 -1.86 -2.05
C GLN A 113 4.20 -2.16 -0.58
N LYS A 114 4.05 -1.18 0.32
CA LYS A 114 4.22 -1.37 1.77
C LYS A 114 3.30 -2.48 2.29
N LYS A 115 2.01 -2.42 1.94
CA LYS A 115 1.03 -3.43 2.34
C LYS A 115 1.44 -4.83 1.86
N GLN A 116 1.84 -4.97 0.60
CA GLN A 116 2.27 -6.25 0.04
C GLN A 116 3.49 -6.83 0.78
N ARG A 117 4.52 -6.01 1.06
CA ARG A 117 5.72 -6.48 1.79
C ARG A 117 5.38 -6.94 3.22
N MET A 118 4.48 -6.23 3.90
CA MET A 118 4.05 -6.59 5.26
C MET A 118 3.18 -7.85 5.28
N GLU A 119 2.27 -8.01 4.31
CA GLU A 119 1.46 -9.22 4.15
C GLU A 119 2.33 -10.44 3.85
N GLU A 120 3.34 -10.27 2.99
CA GLU A 120 4.29 -11.32 2.69
C GLU A 120 5.11 -11.71 3.93
N LEU A 121 5.66 -10.73 4.66
CA LEU A 121 6.40 -10.97 5.90
C LEU A 121 5.55 -11.77 6.90
N LYS A 122 4.28 -11.41 7.06
CA LYS A 122 3.35 -12.13 7.93
C LYS A 122 3.18 -13.59 7.49
N GLY A 123 3.09 -13.84 6.19
CA GLY A 123 3.03 -15.19 5.62
C GLY A 123 4.31 -16.00 5.89
N LEU A 124 5.48 -15.39 5.67
CA LEU A 124 6.78 -16.01 5.94
C LEU A 124 6.94 -16.36 7.42
N VAL A 125 6.61 -15.43 8.33
CA VAL A 125 6.65 -15.67 9.79
C VAL A 125 5.71 -16.78 10.22
N ALA A 126 4.52 -16.88 9.64
CA ALA A 126 3.59 -17.96 9.95
C ALA A 126 4.18 -19.33 9.55
N LYS A 127 4.72 -19.43 8.34
CA LYS A 127 5.38 -20.64 7.85
C LYS A 127 6.63 -21.00 8.66
N ASP A 128 7.42 -20.01 9.03
CA ASP A 128 8.61 -20.18 9.87
C ASP A 128 8.27 -20.82 11.22
N ARG A 129 7.27 -20.27 11.91
CA ARG A 129 6.80 -20.81 13.19
C ARG A 129 6.34 -22.26 13.09
N GLU A 130 5.61 -22.61 12.03
CA GLU A 130 5.18 -23.99 11.79
C GLU A 130 6.37 -24.94 11.61
N LEU A 131 7.33 -24.57 10.76
CA LEU A 131 8.53 -25.38 10.54
C LEU A 131 9.40 -25.48 11.80
N CYS A 132 9.60 -24.38 12.51
CA CYS A 132 10.37 -24.35 13.74
C CYS A 132 9.76 -25.21 14.85
N ASN A 133 8.43 -25.29 14.95
CA ASN A 133 7.75 -26.16 15.90
C ASN A 133 8.04 -27.65 15.60
N VAL A 134 7.97 -28.05 14.33
CA VAL A 134 8.20 -29.45 13.93
C VAL A 134 9.68 -29.84 14.00
N MET A 135 10.57 -28.91 13.63
CA MET A 135 12.02 -29.15 13.60
C MET A 135 12.69 -28.86 14.95
N CYS A 136 11.92 -28.37 15.93
CA CYS A 136 12.39 -27.91 17.23
C CYS A 136 13.59 -26.91 17.08
N THR A 137 13.49 -25.95 16.16
CA THR A 137 14.52 -24.92 15.86
C THR A 137 14.06 -23.51 16.24
N SER A 138 14.99 -22.55 16.30
CA SER A 138 14.67 -21.15 16.56
C SER A 138 14.22 -20.40 15.30
N PRO A 139 13.16 -19.56 15.37
CA PRO A 139 12.70 -18.74 14.25
C PRO A 139 13.76 -17.78 13.68
N PHE A 140 13.59 -17.40 12.42
CA PHE A 140 14.41 -16.41 11.75
C PHE A 140 14.30 -15.03 12.42
N SER A 141 15.44 -14.38 12.65
CA SER A 141 15.48 -13.07 13.30
C SER A 141 15.18 -11.94 12.29
N ILE A 142 13.99 -11.37 12.40
CA ILE A 142 13.58 -10.20 11.62
C ILE A 142 12.60 -9.33 12.43
N ASP A 143 12.70 -8.00 12.27
CA ASP A 143 11.76 -7.07 12.86
C ASP A 143 10.40 -7.18 12.15
N GLN A 144 9.39 -7.66 12.88
CA GLN A 144 8.02 -7.85 12.37
C GLN A 144 7.19 -6.57 12.38
N SER A 145 7.70 -5.51 13.03
CA SER A 145 7.04 -4.21 13.12
C SER A 145 7.50 -3.24 12.01
N ALA A 146 8.67 -3.47 11.43
CA ALA A 146 9.24 -2.67 10.36
C ALA A 146 8.95 -3.26 8.97
N VAL A 147 8.94 -2.39 7.95
CA VAL A 147 8.79 -2.83 6.56
C VAL A 147 10.10 -3.46 6.08
N PRO A 148 10.09 -4.73 5.65
CA PRO A 148 11.31 -5.38 5.22
C PRO A 148 11.76 -4.86 3.85
N SER A 149 13.07 -4.84 3.64
CA SER A 149 13.66 -4.65 2.31
C SER A 149 13.40 -5.88 1.42
N MET A 150 13.53 -5.71 0.11
CA MET A 150 13.41 -6.84 -0.82
C MET A 150 14.50 -7.90 -0.58
N GLN A 151 15.70 -7.48 -0.18
CA GLN A 151 16.80 -8.40 0.14
C GLN A 151 16.51 -9.20 1.41
N GLN A 152 15.92 -8.58 2.44
CA GLN A 152 15.50 -9.28 3.66
C GLN A 152 14.39 -10.30 3.37
N LEU A 153 13.39 -9.94 2.56
CA LEU A 153 12.36 -10.89 2.14
C LEU A 153 12.94 -12.07 1.37
N GLU A 154 13.86 -11.81 0.43
CA GLU A 154 14.49 -12.88 -0.35
C GLU A 154 15.38 -13.80 0.49
N ALA A 155 16.14 -13.23 1.42
CA ALA A 155 16.93 -14.00 2.38
C ALA A 155 16.03 -14.90 3.24
N TYR A 156 14.88 -14.38 3.69
CA TYR A 156 13.93 -15.13 4.49
C TYR A 156 13.25 -16.25 3.67
N ARG A 157 12.86 -15.99 2.41
CA ARG A 157 12.35 -17.02 1.49
C ARG A 157 13.38 -18.14 1.29
N THR A 158 14.63 -17.78 1.05
CA THR A 158 15.73 -18.74 0.85
C THR A 158 15.95 -19.59 2.11
N TYR A 159 15.95 -18.96 3.28
CA TYR A 159 16.04 -19.66 4.56
C TYR A 159 14.89 -20.67 4.73
N LEU A 160 13.64 -20.27 4.49
CA LEU A 160 12.49 -21.17 4.61
C LEU A 160 12.49 -22.28 3.58
N ALA A 161 12.97 -22.03 2.36
CA ALA A 161 13.14 -23.06 1.35
C ALA A 161 14.15 -24.13 1.80
N ASN A 162 15.29 -23.70 2.35
CA ASN A 162 16.29 -24.62 2.89
C ASN A 162 15.76 -25.40 4.11
N LEU A 163 15.05 -24.73 5.03
CA LEU A 163 14.45 -25.37 6.20
C LEU A 163 13.36 -26.38 5.81
N THR A 164 12.55 -26.06 4.79
CA THR A 164 11.54 -26.99 4.25
C THR A 164 12.23 -28.23 3.66
N LYS A 165 13.29 -28.05 2.87
CA LYS A 165 14.05 -29.16 2.30
C LYS A 165 14.70 -30.04 3.37
N GLU A 166 15.27 -29.42 4.40
CA GLU A 166 15.85 -30.14 5.54
C GLU A 166 14.79 -30.95 6.29
N LYS A 167 13.58 -30.38 6.50
CA LYS A 167 12.44 -31.10 7.07
C LYS A 167 12.10 -32.34 6.24
N GLU A 168 12.01 -32.20 4.92
CA GLU A 168 11.72 -33.31 4.01
C GLU A 168 12.79 -34.40 4.10
N CYS A 169 14.08 -34.04 4.13
CA CYS A 169 15.17 -34.99 4.29
C CYS A 169 15.10 -35.76 5.62
N ARG A 170 14.83 -35.07 6.74
CA ARG A 170 14.69 -35.72 8.06
C ARG A 170 13.48 -36.62 8.14
N LEU A 171 12.38 -36.23 7.51
CA LEU A 171 11.18 -37.04 7.45
C LEU A 171 11.43 -38.33 6.66
N GLU A 172 12.12 -38.25 5.53
CA GLU A 172 12.52 -39.42 4.75
C GLU A 172 13.46 -40.34 5.54
N GLU A 173 14.45 -39.78 6.24
CA GLU A 173 15.35 -40.51 7.13
C GLU A 173 14.59 -41.21 8.26
N PHE A 174 13.69 -40.49 8.94
CA PHE A 174 12.84 -41.06 10.00
C PHE A 174 11.98 -42.21 9.48
N VAL A 175 11.28 -42.02 8.36
CA VAL A 175 10.41 -43.07 7.78
C VAL A 175 11.20 -44.30 7.37
N THR A 176 12.42 -44.11 6.88
CA THR A 176 13.30 -45.22 6.49
C THR A 176 13.75 -46.00 7.73
N ILE A 177 14.32 -45.32 8.73
CA ILE A 177 14.79 -45.95 9.98
C ILE A 177 13.63 -46.61 10.72
N ARG A 178 12.46 -45.95 10.81
CA ARG A 178 11.27 -46.51 11.46
C ARG A 178 10.87 -47.87 10.87
N LYS A 179 10.90 -48.01 9.54
CA LYS A 179 10.58 -49.29 8.88
C LYS A 179 11.58 -50.38 9.25
N GLU A 180 12.86 -50.04 9.31
CA GLU A 180 13.92 -50.97 9.70
C GLU A 180 13.78 -51.40 11.17
N VAL A 181 13.54 -50.45 12.09
CA VAL A 181 13.31 -50.73 13.52
C VAL A 181 12.10 -51.65 13.72
N ILE A 182 10.98 -51.39 13.04
CA ILE A 182 9.78 -52.24 13.14
C ILE A 182 10.09 -53.66 12.66
N ALA A 183 10.75 -53.82 11.51
CA ALA A 183 11.11 -55.13 10.99
C ALA A 183 12.06 -55.88 11.94
N CYS A 184 13.07 -55.20 12.50
CA CYS A 184 13.98 -55.80 13.48
C CYS A 184 13.27 -56.22 14.77
N MET A 185 12.34 -55.40 15.29
CA MET A 185 11.55 -55.77 16.48
C MET A 185 10.64 -56.97 16.21
N GLU A 186 10.03 -57.05 15.03
CA GLU A 186 9.24 -58.21 14.61
C GLU A 186 10.10 -59.48 14.52
N ASP A 187 11.28 -59.40 13.89
CA ASP A 187 12.23 -60.53 13.75
C ASP A 187 12.76 -61.02 15.11
N LEU A 188 12.92 -60.12 16.09
CA LEU A 188 13.38 -60.43 17.44
C LEU A 188 12.25 -60.79 18.41
N GLU A 189 10.99 -60.76 17.97
CA GLU A 189 9.79 -60.91 18.81
C GLU A 189 9.78 -59.95 20.02
N GLN A 190 10.31 -58.73 19.84
CA GLN A 190 10.38 -57.69 20.86
C GLN A 190 9.26 -56.66 20.69
N HIS A 191 8.99 -55.92 21.78
CA HIS A 191 8.03 -54.81 21.79
C HIS A 191 8.74 -53.55 22.26
N PRO A 192 8.30 -52.35 21.81
CA PRO A 192 8.85 -51.09 22.29
C PRO A 192 8.77 -51.00 23.82
N GLU A 193 9.92 -50.78 24.47
CA GLU A 193 10.04 -50.74 25.94
C GLU A 193 10.18 -49.31 26.47
N THR A 194 10.75 -48.41 25.65
CA THR A 194 10.95 -47.00 26.03
C THR A 194 9.86 -46.10 25.46
N SER A 195 9.63 -44.95 26.10
CA SER A 195 8.69 -43.96 25.56
C SER A 195 9.11 -43.48 24.17
N PHE A 196 10.41 -43.37 23.91
CA PHE A 196 10.91 -42.98 22.60
C PHE A 196 10.63 -44.05 21.52
N GLU A 197 10.82 -45.32 21.83
CA GLU A 197 10.45 -46.41 20.92
C GLU A 197 8.95 -46.48 20.67
N MET A 198 8.13 -46.23 21.70
CA MET A 198 6.67 -46.10 21.55
C MET A 198 6.32 -44.97 20.58
N ASP A 199 6.95 -43.79 20.72
CA ASP A 199 6.75 -42.65 19.82
C ASP A 199 7.19 -42.97 18.38
N VAL A 200 8.30 -43.70 18.21
CA VAL A 200 8.80 -44.09 16.89
C VAL A 200 7.92 -45.15 16.21
N VAL A 201 7.49 -46.18 16.94
CA VAL A 201 6.82 -47.36 16.37
C VAL A 201 5.30 -47.17 16.29
N CYS A 202 4.70 -46.62 17.34
CA CYS A 202 3.25 -46.61 17.53
C CYS A 202 2.56 -45.29 17.15
N GLU A 203 3.25 -44.16 17.15
CA GLU A 203 2.61 -42.87 16.82
C GLU A 203 2.57 -42.57 15.31
N ASP A 204 1.74 -41.60 14.93
CA ASP A 204 1.65 -41.11 13.55
C ASP A 204 2.97 -40.45 13.11
N VAL A 205 3.35 -40.67 11.85
CA VAL A 205 4.59 -40.12 11.28
C VAL A 205 4.66 -38.59 11.42
N ASP A 206 3.52 -37.91 11.29
CA ASP A 206 3.41 -36.46 11.36
C ASP A 206 3.48 -35.89 12.80
N ALA A 207 3.38 -36.75 13.82
CA ALA A 207 3.43 -36.35 15.23
C ALA A 207 4.86 -36.26 15.78
N PHE A 208 5.82 -36.92 15.14
CA PHE A 208 7.20 -37.00 15.61
C PHE A 208 7.95 -35.66 15.46
N CYS A 209 8.56 -35.12 16.55
CA CYS A 209 9.44 -33.94 16.39
C CYS A 209 10.73 -34.35 15.67
N LEU A 210 11.01 -33.68 14.55
CA LEU A 210 12.20 -33.86 13.70
C LEU A 210 13.40 -33.04 14.22
N SER A 211 13.58 -32.99 15.54
CA SER A 211 14.73 -32.32 16.18
C SER A 211 16.03 -33.04 15.84
N ASN A 212 17.16 -32.33 15.92
CA ASN A 212 18.48 -32.95 15.73
C ASN A 212 18.69 -34.10 16.72
N ASP A 213 18.27 -33.91 17.98
CA ASP A 213 18.46 -34.89 19.05
C ASP A 213 17.62 -36.15 18.80
N ASN A 214 16.37 -35.99 18.34
CA ASN A 214 15.48 -37.11 18.03
C ASN A 214 15.97 -37.90 16.81
N ILE A 215 16.43 -37.22 15.75
CA ILE A 215 17.01 -37.89 14.58
C ILE A 215 18.32 -38.60 14.93
N ALA A 216 19.14 -38.03 15.81
CA ALA A 216 20.35 -38.69 16.31
C ALA A 216 20.01 -39.92 17.17
N ALA A 217 19.00 -39.82 18.04
CA ALA A 217 18.54 -40.92 18.90
C ALA A 217 17.98 -42.09 18.07
N LEU A 218 17.25 -41.83 16.98
CA LEU A 218 16.75 -42.85 16.05
C LEU A 218 17.86 -43.78 15.54
N LYS A 219 19.04 -43.24 15.26
CA LYS A 219 20.19 -44.02 14.77
C LYS A 219 20.83 -44.92 15.82
N LEU A 220 20.50 -44.71 17.09
CA LEU A 220 20.98 -45.53 18.21
C LEU A 220 20.00 -46.65 18.57
N VAL A 221 18.78 -46.63 18.03
CA VAL A 221 17.75 -47.67 18.22
C VAL A 221 17.93 -48.83 17.24
N LEU A 222 18.55 -48.57 16.08
CA LEU A 222 19.09 -49.60 15.17
C LEU A 222 20.32 -50.29 15.79
#